data_AF-A0A8B7WIA2-F1
#
_entry.id   AF-A0A8B7WIA2-F1
#
_cell.length_a   1.000
_cell.length_b   1.000
_cell.length_c   1.000
_cell.angle_alpha   90.00
_cell.angle_beta   90.00
_cell.angle_gamma   90.00
#
_symmetry.space_group_name_H-M   'P 1'
#
loop_
_entity.id
_entity.type
_entity.pdbx_description
1 polymer ?
#
loop_
_entity_poly.entity_id
_entity_poly.type
_entity_poly.pdbx_seq_one_letter_code
_entity_poly.pdbx_strand_id
1 'polypeptide(L)'
;SHIGWRKEAKRLLLVMTDQTSHLALDSKLAGIVVPNDGNCHLRNNVYVKSTTMEHPSLGQLSEKLVDNNINVIFAVQGKQFHWYKDLLPLLPGTIAGEIQSKAANLNNLVVEAYKKLISEVKVQVENQVHGVDFNITAICPDGNRKPGAVGCGNVTSNDEVLFNVTVTMKNCDVTGGKTYAIIKPIGFNETTKIHIHRSCSCQCEDHRGPEGQCVDEILLDPKCVQCEESKCHFDEDQFPSESCKSHKDQPICSGRGVCICGKCLCHKAKHGKVYGKYCEKDDFSCPYHHGDMCAGHGECEAGRCQCFSGWEGDRCQCPSASAQHCVNPKGQVCSGRGTCVCGRCECTDPRSIGRFCEHCPTCHTGCSENWNCKQCLHPHNLSQAVLDQCKTSCALTEVHYMEQTPECLSSPSYLRIFFIIFIVTFLIGLLKVLIIRQVILQWNSNKIKSSSDYRVSTSKKDKLILQSVCTRAVTYRREKPEEIKLDISKLNAHETFRCNF
;
A
#
# COMPACT_ATOMS: atom_id res chain seq x y z
N SER A 1 -19.32 26.51 -5.82
CA SER A 1 -19.77 25.10 -5.77
C SER A 1 -20.68 24.86 -6.97
N HIS A 2 -20.31 23.97 -7.90
CA HIS A 2 -21.10 23.74 -9.12
C HIS A 2 -22.09 22.57 -9.00
N ILE A 3 -21.75 21.53 -8.24
CA ILE A 3 -22.63 20.35 -8.03
C ILE A 3 -23.67 20.60 -6.92
N GLY A 4 -23.40 21.51 -5.98
CA GLY A 4 -24.37 21.87 -4.93
C GLY A 4 -24.47 20.88 -3.76
N TRP A 5 -23.38 20.16 -3.46
CA TRP A 5 -23.32 19.27 -2.29
C TRP A 5 -23.69 19.98 -0.98
N ARG A 6 -24.63 19.41 -0.21
CA ARG A 6 -24.98 19.89 1.13
C ARG A 6 -23.87 19.54 2.13
N LYS A 7 -23.74 20.31 3.22
CA LYS A 7 -22.76 20.06 4.29
C LYS A 7 -23.18 18.97 5.28
N GLU A 8 -24.48 18.79 5.47
CA GLU A 8 -25.09 17.91 6.48
C GLU A 8 -25.70 16.63 5.89
N ALA A 9 -25.45 16.33 4.61
CA ALA A 9 -25.97 15.14 3.94
C ALA A 9 -24.83 14.22 3.51
N LYS A 10 -25.00 12.90 3.65
CA LYS A 10 -24.11 11.92 3.02
C LYS A 10 -24.11 12.12 1.51
N ARG A 11 -22.91 12.22 0.94
CA ARG A 11 -22.70 12.48 -0.49
C ARG A 11 -22.46 11.14 -1.18
N LEU A 12 -23.35 10.79 -2.10
CA LEU A 12 -23.29 9.57 -2.90
C LEU A 12 -23.02 9.96 -4.36
N LEU A 13 -21.98 9.38 -4.95
CA LEU A 13 -21.65 9.53 -6.36
C LEU A 13 -21.86 8.18 -7.06
N LEU A 14 -22.95 8.06 -7.81
CA LEU A 14 -23.22 6.90 -8.65
C LEU A 14 -22.46 7.04 -9.99
N VAL A 15 -21.59 6.06 -10.27
CA VAL A 15 -20.83 5.96 -11.51
C VAL A 15 -21.31 4.73 -12.26
N MET A 16 -21.95 4.94 -13.41
CA MET A 16 -22.48 3.86 -14.27
C MET A 16 -21.61 3.73 -15.51
N THR A 17 -21.16 2.50 -15.82
CA THR A 17 -20.28 2.27 -16.98
C THR A 17 -20.25 0.80 -17.43
N ASP A 18 -20.02 0.57 -18.71
CA ASP A 18 -19.77 -0.73 -19.33
C ASP A 18 -18.30 -0.88 -19.79
N GLN A 19 -17.44 0.11 -19.50
CA GLN A 19 -16.04 0.19 -19.95
C GLN A 19 -15.07 0.36 -18.77
N THR A 20 -13.82 -0.05 -18.98
CA THR A 20 -12.71 0.24 -18.05
C THR A 20 -12.37 1.73 -18.06
N SER A 21 -11.97 2.26 -16.90
CA SER A 21 -11.56 3.65 -16.74
C SER A 21 -10.12 3.87 -17.19
N HIS A 22 -9.83 4.97 -17.89
CA HIS A 22 -8.46 5.44 -18.03
C HIS A 22 -7.86 5.90 -16.70
N LEU A 23 -6.55 5.69 -16.54
CA LEU A 23 -5.77 6.10 -15.37
C LEU A 23 -4.78 7.21 -15.75
N ALA A 24 -4.10 7.78 -14.74
CA ALA A 24 -2.97 8.68 -14.97
C ALA A 24 -1.92 8.04 -15.91
N LEU A 25 -1.21 8.86 -16.68
CA LEU A 25 -0.30 8.49 -17.76
C LEU A 25 -0.93 7.88 -19.03
N ASP A 26 -2.17 7.40 -19.04
CA ASP A 26 -2.83 6.94 -20.29
C ASP A 26 -2.94 8.08 -21.32
N SER A 27 -3.18 9.31 -20.83
CA SER A 27 -3.32 10.52 -21.65
C SER A 27 -2.04 10.87 -22.43
N LYS A 28 -0.89 10.29 -22.07
CA LYS A 28 0.38 10.42 -22.80
C LYS A 28 0.27 9.93 -24.25
N LEU A 29 -0.59 8.94 -24.52
CA LEU A 29 -0.88 8.47 -25.88
C LEU A 29 -1.60 9.53 -26.74
N ALA A 30 -2.30 10.47 -26.11
CA ALA A 30 -2.92 11.63 -26.75
C ALA A 30 -2.00 12.89 -26.76
N GLY A 31 -0.73 12.75 -26.36
CA GLY A 31 0.21 13.87 -26.25
C GLY A 31 0.00 14.77 -25.03
N ILE A 32 -0.86 14.38 -24.09
CA ILE A 32 -1.14 15.13 -22.86
C ILE A 32 -0.17 14.63 -21.78
N VAL A 33 0.65 15.54 -21.25
CA VAL A 33 1.72 15.25 -20.27
C VAL A 33 1.71 16.17 -19.05
N VAL A 34 0.64 16.96 -18.88
CA VAL A 34 0.46 17.87 -17.74
C VAL A 34 -0.31 17.12 -16.65
N PRO A 35 0.28 16.82 -15.48
CA PRO A 35 -0.39 16.05 -14.44
C PRO A 35 -1.69 16.71 -13.96
N ASN A 36 -2.59 15.89 -13.42
CA ASN A 36 -3.82 16.40 -12.82
C ASN A 36 -3.51 17.25 -11.57
N ASP A 37 -4.14 18.41 -11.44
CA ASP A 37 -3.89 19.35 -10.33
C ASP A 37 -4.90 19.23 -9.16
N GLY A 38 -5.90 18.35 -9.28
CA GLY A 38 -6.94 18.14 -8.26
C GLY A 38 -7.93 19.31 -8.09
N ASN A 39 -7.89 20.33 -8.95
CA ASN A 39 -8.73 21.54 -8.84
C ASN A 39 -9.98 21.48 -9.73
N CYS A 40 -10.94 22.37 -9.46
CA CYS A 40 -12.18 22.44 -10.22
C CYS A 40 -12.02 23.30 -11.49
N HIS A 41 -12.00 22.65 -12.66
CA HIS A 41 -11.95 23.31 -13.97
C HIS A 41 -13.26 23.18 -14.77
N LEU A 42 -14.39 23.34 -14.10
CA LEU A 42 -15.71 23.35 -14.75
C LEU A 42 -16.07 24.79 -15.18
N ARG A 43 -16.41 25.00 -16.46
CA ARG A 43 -17.01 26.24 -16.96
C ARG A 43 -18.23 25.89 -17.81
N ASN A 44 -19.36 26.57 -17.59
CA ASN A 44 -20.62 26.32 -18.31
C ASN A 44 -21.03 24.83 -18.33
N ASN A 45 -20.83 24.14 -17.20
CA ASN A 45 -21.06 22.69 -17.03
C ASN A 45 -20.17 21.76 -17.89
N VAL A 46 -19.11 22.27 -18.50
CA VAL A 46 -18.12 21.50 -19.26
C VAL A 46 -16.76 21.53 -18.55
N TYR A 47 -16.07 20.39 -18.47
CA TYR A 47 -14.71 20.32 -17.93
C TYR A 47 -13.71 20.77 -19.01
N VAL A 48 -13.11 21.95 -18.82
CA VAL A 48 -12.32 22.61 -19.89
C VAL A 48 -10.88 22.13 -20.00
N LYS A 49 -10.44 21.23 -19.12
CA LYS A 49 -9.06 20.71 -19.07
C LYS A 49 -8.87 19.32 -19.69
N SER A 50 -9.95 18.68 -20.19
CA SER A 50 -9.96 17.32 -20.73
C SER A 50 -8.91 17.04 -21.83
N THR A 51 -8.54 18.04 -22.62
CA THR A 51 -7.56 17.91 -23.72
C THR A 51 -6.16 18.44 -23.36
N THR A 52 -5.95 18.88 -22.12
CA THR A 52 -4.73 19.59 -21.70
C THR A 52 -4.13 19.09 -20.39
N MET A 53 -4.80 18.17 -19.69
CA MET A 53 -4.44 17.68 -18.36
C MET A 53 -4.72 16.18 -18.29
N GLU A 54 -3.83 15.42 -17.66
CA GLU A 54 -3.96 13.98 -17.50
C GLU A 54 -5.16 13.59 -16.62
N HIS A 55 -5.58 12.33 -16.74
CA HIS A 55 -6.47 11.70 -15.76
C HIS A 55 -5.84 11.73 -14.35
N PRO A 56 -6.65 11.87 -13.29
CA PRO A 56 -6.13 11.84 -11.91
C PRO A 56 -5.55 10.47 -11.58
N SER A 57 -4.53 10.44 -10.71
CA SER A 57 -4.06 9.18 -10.13
C SER A 57 -5.06 8.64 -9.10
N LEU A 58 -5.01 7.34 -8.81
CA LEU A 58 -5.86 6.73 -7.79
C LEU A 58 -5.64 7.35 -6.40
N GLY A 59 -4.40 7.74 -6.08
CA GLY A 59 -4.06 8.45 -4.83
C GLY A 59 -4.74 9.82 -4.74
N GLN A 60 -4.65 10.64 -5.81
CA GLN A 60 -5.31 11.95 -5.87
C GLN A 60 -6.84 11.83 -5.81
N LEU A 61 -7.40 10.81 -6.47
CA LEU A 61 -8.84 10.54 -6.41
C LEU A 61 -9.27 10.13 -4.99
N SER A 62 -8.53 9.22 -4.36
CA SER A 62 -8.75 8.78 -2.98
C SER A 62 -8.74 9.95 -1.99
N GLU A 63 -7.69 10.78 -2.05
CA GLU A 63 -7.54 12.00 -1.24
C GLU A 63 -8.77 12.92 -1.40
N LYS A 64 -9.14 13.25 -2.65
CA LYS A 64 -10.23 14.21 -2.91
C LYS A 64 -11.62 13.65 -2.61
N LEU A 65 -11.83 12.32 -2.65
CA LEU A 65 -13.06 11.68 -2.16
C LEU A 65 -13.18 11.79 -0.64
N VAL A 66 -12.09 11.55 0.10
CA VAL A 66 -12.04 11.67 1.58
C VAL A 66 -12.20 13.11 2.04
N ASP A 67 -11.45 14.06 1.45
CA ASP A 67 -11.53 15.50 1.71
C ASP A 67 -12.98 16.02 1.58
N ASN A 68 -13.67 15.56 0.54
CA ASN A 68 -15.01 16.01 0.20
C ASN A 68 -16.12 15.09 0.76
N ASN A 69 -15.81 14.08 1.58
CA ASN A 69 -16.78 13.15 2.16
C ASN A 69 -17.71 12.49 1.11
N ILE A 70 -17.18 12.14 -0.07
CA ILE A 70 -17.93 11.54 -1.18
C ILE A 70 -17.73 10.02 -1.17
N ASN A 71 -18.84 9.28 -1.12
CA ASN A 71 -18.85 7.83 -1.26
C ASN A 71 -19.22 7.47 -2.69
N VAL A 72 -18.45 6.58 -3.33
CA VAL A 72 -18.65 6.23 -4.76
C VAL A 72 -19.29 4.86 -4.90
N ILE A 73 -20.31 4.77 -5.74
CA ILE A 73 -20.99 3.51 -6.10
C ILE A 73 -20.70 3.25 -7.58
N PHE A 74 -19.84 2.29 -7.86
CA PHE A 74 -19.55 1.82 -9.21
C PHE A 74 -20.60 0.76 -9.61
N ALA A 75 -21.52 1.13 -10.50
CA ALA A 75 -22.50 0.22 -11.09
C ALA A 75 -22.02 -0.18 -12.49
N VAL A 76 -21.38 -1.34 -12.59
CA VAL A 76 -20.56 -1.73 -13.75
C VAL A 76 -21.13 -2.94 -14.46
N GLN A 77 -21.21 -2.90 -15.79
CA GLN A 77 -21.81 -4.00 -16.56
C GLN A 77 -20.78 -5.06 -16.96
N GLY A 78 -21.08 -6.33 -16.71
CA GLY A 78 -20.37 -7.48 -17.27
C GLY A 78 -18.91 -7.62 -16.83
N LYS A 79 -18.05 -8.09 -17.73
CA LYS A 79 -16.66 -8.50 -17.43
C LYS A 79 -15.81 -7.39 -16.82
N GLN A 80 -16.15 -6.14 -17.11
CA GLN A 80 -15.50 -4.94 -16.59
C GLN A 80 -15.69 -4.76 -15.08
N PHE A 81 -16.66 -5.44 -14.44
CA PHE A 81 -16.88 -5.39 -13.00
C PHE A 81 -15.61 -5.71 -12.18
N HIS A 82 -14.82 -6.69 -12.62
CA HIS A 82 -13.57 -7.09 -11.94
C HIS A 82 -12.56 -5.94 -11.84
N TRP A 83 -12.40 -5.15 -12.90
CA TRP A 83 -11.50 -3.98 -12.90
C TRP A 83 -11.82 -3.03 -11.76
N TYR A 84 -13.10 -2.67 -11.58
CA TYR A 84 -13.51 -1.76 -10.50
C TYR A 84 -13.50 -2.42 -9.13
N LYS A 85 -13.69 -3.74 -9.05
CA LYS A 85 -13.56 -4.52 -7.80
C LYS A 85 -12.13 -4.46 -7.26
N ASP A 86 -11.14 -4.55 -8.15
CA ASP A 86 -9.71 -4.51 -7.81
C ASP A 86 -9.24 -3.10 -7.40
N LEU A 87 -9.98 -2.05 -7.75
CA LEU A 87 -9.75 -0.67 -7.30
C LEU A 87 -10.28 -0.38 -5.88
N LEU A 88 -11.25 -1.14 -5.37
CA LEU A 88 -11.90 -0.88 -4.08
C LEU A 88 -10.93 -0.78 -2.88
N PRO A 89 -9.87 -1.62 -2.75
CA PRO A 89 -8.91 -1.51 -1.65
C PRO A 89 -8.11 -0.19 -1.64
N LEU A 90 -8.03 0.50 -2.79
CA LEU A 90 -7.28 1.74 -2.97
C LEU A 90 -8.17 3.00 -2.80
N LEU A 91 -9.50 2.81 -2.80
CA LEU A 91 -10.50 3.89 -2.79
C LEU A 91 -11.44 3.70 -1.57
N PRO A 92 -11.13 4.29 -0.40
CA PRO A 92 -11.95 4.16 0.79
C PRO A 92 -13.33 4.80 0.59
N GLY A 93 -14.37 4.21 1.21
CA GLY A 93 -15.75 4.68 1.04
C GLY A 93 -16.36 4.36 -0.34
N THR A 94 -15.80 3.40 -1.08
CA THR A 94 -16.33 2.99 -2.39
C THR A 94 -16.90 1.56 -2.37
N ILE A 95 -17.90 1.33 -3.22
CA ILE A 95 -18.57 0.03 -3.42
C ILE A 95 -18.70 -0.19 -4.93
N ALA A 96 -18.45 -1.42 -5.39
CA ALA A 96 -18.82 -1.86 -6.74
C ALA A 96 -19.97 -2.87 -6.68
N GLY A 97 -20.89 -2.77 -7.64
CA GLY A 97 -21.94 -3.75 -7.90
C GLY A 97 -22.09 -4.00 -9.40
N GLU A 98 -22.44 -5.24 -9.77
CA GLU A 98 -22.68 -5.56 -11.18
C GLU A 98 -24.07 -5.09 -11.61
N ILE A 99 -24.14 -4.35 -12.71
CA ILE A 99 -25.40 -3.86 -13.28
C ILE A 99 -25.86 -4.79 -14.41
N GLN A 100 -27.12 -5.21 -14.35
CA GLN A 100 -27.75 -6.02 -15.39
C GLN A 100 -28.05 -5.16 -16.63
N SER A 101 -28.26 -5.83 -17.78
CA SER A 101 -28.62 -5.17 -19.02
C SER A 101 -29.89 -4.32 -18.84
N LYS A 102 -29.87 -3.09 -19.41
CA LYS A 102 -30.90 -2.05 -19.22
C LYS A 102 -31.08 -1.55 -17.78
N ALA A 103 -30.10 -1.75 -16.88
CA ALA A 103 -30.12 -1.21 -15.51
C ALA A 103 -31.28 -1.70 -14.62
N ALA A 104 -31.84 -2.88 -14.89
CA ALA A 104 -33.02 -3.41 -14.20
C ALA A 104 -32.85 -3.55 -12.68
N ASN A 105 -31.64 -3.84 -12.21
CA ASN A 105 -31.31 -3.99 -10.78
C ASN A 105 -30.77 -2.71 -10.12
N LEU A 106 -30.73 -1.57 -10.82
CA LEU A 106 -30.07 -0.35 -10.33
C LEU A 106 -30.64 0.16 -9.00
N ASN A 107 -31.97 0.15 -8.85
CA ASN A 107 -32.61 0.61 -7.61
C ASN A 107 -32.17 -0.23 -6.41
N ASN A 108 -32.13 -1.56 -6.56
CA ASN A 108 -31.70 -2.47 -5.50
C ASN A 108 -30.21 -2.27 -5.19
N LEU A 109 -29.36 -2.17 -6.21
CA LEU A 109 -27.92 -1.90 -6.08
C LEU A 109 -27.65 -0.60 -5.29
N VAL A 110 -28.36 0.49 -5.61
CA VAL A 110 -28.22 1.77 -4.89
C VAL A 110 -28.72 1.66 -3.45
N VAL A 111 -29.84 0.97 -3.20
CA VAL A 111 -30.38 0.76 -1.84
C VAL A 111 -29.44 -0.12 -1.00
N GLU A 112 -28.90 -1.19 -1.56
CA GLU A 112 -27.95 -2.08 -0.88
C GLU A 112 -26.62 -1.39 -0.61
N ALA A 113 -26.06 -0.67 -1.59
CA ALA A 113 -24.86 0.12 -1.42
C ALA A 113 -25.07 1.23 -0.36
N TYR A 114 -26.22 1.90 -0.35
CA TYR A 114 -26.56 2.86 0.70
C TYR A 114 -26.65 2.20 2.08
N LYS A 115 -27.36 1.08 2.21
CA LYS A 115 -27.45 0.29 3.46
C LYS A 115 -26.07 -0.13 3.97
N LYS A 116 -25.15 -0.50 3.07
CA LYS A 116 -23.77 -0.85 3.41
C LYS A 116 -22.93 0.38 3.83
N LEU A 117 -23.10 1.54 3.18
CA LEU A 117 -22.42 2.80 3.54
C LEU A 117 -22.93 3.46 4.83
N ILE A 118 -24.13 3.09 5.31
CA ILE A 118 -24.59 3.48 6.65
C ILE A 118 -24.22 2.45 7.71
N SER A 119 -23.97 1.19 7.35
CA SER A 119 -23.64 0.12 8.29
C SER A 119 -22.14 -0.11 8.49
N GLU A 120 -21.28 0.51 7.68
CA GLU A 120 -19.83 0.55 7.89
C GLU A 120 -19.40 1.87 8.58
N VAL A 121 -18.83 1.75 9.78
CA VAL A 121 -18.27 2.88 10.55
C VAL A 121 -16.78 2.67 10.72
N LYS A 122 -15.99 3.53 10.07
CA LYS A 122 -14.51 3.49 10.02
C LYS A 122 -13.94 4.85 10.34
N VAL A 123 -12.75 4.89 10.91
CA VAL A 123 -12.12 6.14 11.39
C VAL A 123 -10.73 6.30 10.78
N GLN A 124 -10.41 7.54 10.39
CA GLN A 124 -9.12 7.94 9.85
C GLN A 124 -8.50 9.04 10.72
N VAL A 125 -7.16 9.02 10.83
CA VAL A 125 -6.38 10.11 11.44
C VAL A 125 -5.87 11.02 10.34
N GLU A 126 -6.37 12.25 10.31
CA GLU A 126 -5.84 13.35 9.52
C GLU A 126 -4.84 14.18 10.37
N ASN A 127 -4.00 14.96 9.69
CA ASN A 127 -3.10 15.93 10.34
C ASN A 127 -2.10 15.30 11.35
N GLN A 128 -1.56 14.11 11.02
CA GLN A 128 -0.61 13.38 11.86
C GLN A 128 0.55 14.26 12.37
N VAL A 129 0.92 14.05 13.63
CA VAL A 129 1.90 14.85 14.36
C VAL A 129 3.21 14.07 14.45
N HIS A 130 4.32 14.70 14.06
CA HIS A 130 5.64 14.05 14.07
C HIS A 130 6.03 13.59 15.49
N GLY A 131 6.51 12.35 15.59
CA GLY A 131 6.88 11.71 16.86
C GLY A 131 5.72 11.23 17.74
N VAL A 132 4.47 11.28 17.24
CA VAL A 132 3.28 10.83 17.97
C VAL A 132 2.52 9.80 17.15
N ASP A 133 2.47 8.58 17.68
CA ASP A 133 1.78 7.44 17.08
C ASP A 133 0.35 7.33 17.63
N PHE A 134 -0.60 6.99 16.77
CA PHE A 134 -2.02 6.80 17.11
C PHE A 134 -2.45 5.35 16.85
N ASN A 135 -2.78 4.62 17.91
CA ASN A 135 -3.38 3.29 17.81
C ASN A 135 -4.88 3.38 18.14
N ILE A 136 -5.72 3.10 17.14
CA ILE A 136 -7.18 3.17 17.27
C ILE A 136 -7.77 1.76 17.21
N THR A 137 -8.51 1.38 18.24
CA THR A 137 -9.29 0.13 18.28
C THR A 137 -10.79 0.45 18.28
N ALA A 138 -11.48 -0.02 17.25
CA ALA A 138 -12.95 -0.02 17.19
C ALA A 138 -13.50 -1.15 18.06
N ILE A 139 -14.50 -0.83 18.88
CA ILE A 139 -15.30 -1.75 19.68
C ILE A 139 -16.69 -1.74 19.06
N CYS A 140 -17.04 -2.84 18.41
CA CYS A 140 -18.27 -2.96 17.65
C CYS A 140 -19.45 -3.40 18.53
N PRO A 141 -20.72 -3.24 18.07
CA PRO A 141 -21.91 -3.59 18.88
C PRO A 141 -22.02 -5.08 19.22
N ASP A 142 -21.36 -5.94 18.44
CA ASP A 142 -21.20 -7.38 18.67
C ASP A 142 -20.14 -7.71 19.75
N GLY A 143 -19.53 -6.70 20.38
CA GLY A 143 -18.44 -6.82 21.35
C GLY A 143 -17.07 -7.08 20.72
N ASN A 144 -16.97 -7.26 19.40
CA ASN A 144 -15.70 -7.56 18.74
C ASN A 144 -14.81 -6.32 18.66
N ARG A 145 -13.50 -6.55 18.87
CA ARG A 145 -12.47 -5.50 18.77
C ARG A 145 -11.75 -5.62 17.44
N LYS A 146 -11.70 -4.52 16.68
CA LYS A 146 -11.09 -4.45 15.33
C LYS A 146 -10.21 -3.20 15.22
N PRO A 147 -9.17 -3.16 14.35
CA PRO A 147 -8.42 -1.94 14.10
C PRO A 147 -9.32 -0.82 13.54
N GLY A 148 -9.11 0.44 13.94
CA GLY A 148 -9.97 1.57 13.58
C GLY A 148 -10.13 1.83 12.07
N ALA A 149 -9.11 1.47 11.28
CA ALA A 149 -9.13 1.53 9.83
C ALA A 149 -10.01 0.43 9.18
N VAL A 150 -10.13 -0.73 9.83
CA VAL A 150 -11.07 -1.80 9.44
C VAL A 150 -12.49 -1.44 9.90
N GLY A 151 -12.59 -0.89 11.11
CA GLY A 151 -13.82 -0.40 11.72
C GLY A 151 -14.86 -1.50 11.99
N CYS A 152 -16.11 -1.07 12.09
CA CYS A 152 -17.26 -1.93 12.32
C CYS A 152 -18.14 -1.97 11.07
N GLY A 153 -18.77 -3.12 10.83
CA GLY A 153 -19.71 -3.34 9.73
C GLY A 153 -21.02 -3.93 10.27
N ASN A 154 -22.10 -3.84 9.49
CA ASN A 154 -23.46 -4.23 9.88
C ASN A 154 -24.03 -3.45 11.09
N VAL A 155 -23.53 -2.24 11.33
CA VAL A 155 -24.05 -1.30 12.33
C VAL A 155 -25.43 -0.77 11.88
N THR A 156 -26.41 -0.70 12.78
CA THR A 156 -27.72 -0.09 12.51
C THR A 156 -27.79 1.35 13.03
N SER A 157 -28.81 2.11 12.65
CA SER A 157 -28.93 3.54 13.02
C SER A 157 -29.12 3.80 14.53
N ASN A 158 -29.39 2.77 15.33
CA ASN A 158 -29.54 2.86 16.78
C ASN A 158 -28.32 2.30 17.55
N ASP A 159 -27.32 1.75 16.84
CA ASP A 159 -26.16 1.13 17.47
C ASP A 159 -25.02 2.12 17.66
N GLU A 160 -24.41 2.11 18.85
CA GLU A 160 -23.24 2.93 19.15
C GLU A 160 -21.94 2.14 18.88
N VAL A 161 -20.97 2.78 18.22
CA VAL A 161 -19.64 2.24 17.99
C VAL A 161 -18.63 3.04 18.80
N LEU A 162 -17.92 2.37 19.71
CA LEU A 162 -16.93 3.02 20.57
C LEU A 162 -15.52 2.86 19.97
N PHE A 163 -14.74 3.94 19.99
CA PHE A 163 -13.34 3.92 19.53
C PHE A 163 -12.42 4.21 20.71
N ASN A 164 -11.61 3.23 21.09
CA ASN A 164 -10.53 3.44 22.03
C ASN A 164 -9.32 3.98 21.26
N VAL A 165 -8.83 5.16 21.65
CA VAL A 165 -7.72 5.87 20.99
C VAL A 165 -6.56 5.94 21.97
N THR A 166 -5.53 5.13 21.71
CA THR A 166 -4.27 5.20 22.45
C THR A 166 -3.30 6.10 21.69
N VAL A 167 -2.84 7.17 22.33
CA VAL A 167 -1.87 8.13 21.78
C VAL A 167 -0.54 7.89 22.49
N THR A 168 0.53 7.64 21.74
CA THR A 168 1.87 7.35 22.28
C THR A 168 2.91 8.27 21.67
N MET A 169 3.73 8.90 22.51
CA MET A 169 4.87 9.72 22.10
C MET A 169 6.15 9.02 22.56
N LYS A 170 7.10 8.80 21.65
CA LYS A 170 8.35 8.09 21.97
C LYS A 170 9.38 9.04 22.58
N ASN A 171 9.75 10.10 21.84
CA ASN A 171 10.82 11.02 22.23
C ASN A 171 10.29 12.45 22.40
N CYS A 172 10.88 13.17 23.35
CA CYS A 172 10.54 14.57 23.66
C CYS A 172 11.30 15.60 22.80
N ASP A 173 12.36 15.19 22.10
CA ASP A 173 13.24 16.05 21.29
C ASP A 173 12.62 16.61 20.01
N VAL A 174 11.37 16.28 19.69
CA VAL A 174 10.69 16.74 18.46
C VAL A 174 10.19 18.18 18.62
N THR A 175 11.12 19.13 18.53
CA THR A 175 10.82 20.57 18.53
C THR A 175 10.24 21.00 17.18
N GLY A 176 8.95 21.34 17.18
CA GLY A 176 8.23 21.87 16.01
C GLY A 176 7.23 20.88 15.39
N GLY A 177 6.34 21.41 14.56
CA GLY A 177 5.26 20.66 13.90
C GLY A 177 3.85 21.03 14.40
N LYS A 178 2.85 20.32 13.87
CA LYS A 178 1.43 20.52 14.20
C LYS A 178 1.17 20.18 15.68
N THR A 179 0.37 21.00 16.36
CA THR A 179 0.01 20.85 17.79
C THR A 179 -1.29 20.07 18.01
N TYR A 180 -1.92 19.58 16.95
CA TYR A 180 -3.15 18.82 17.02
C TYR A 180 -3.24 17.78 15.90
N ALA A 181 -3.88 16.65 16.18
CA ALA A 181 -4.35 15.68 15.18
C ALA A 181 -5.87 15.77 15.05
N ILE A 182 -6.42 15.27 13.94
CA ILE A 182 -7.87 15.19 13.73
C ILE A 182 -8.25 13.72 13.53
N ILE A 183 -9.21 13.25 14.32
CA ILE A 183 -9.85 11.95 14.15
C ILE A 183 -11.21 12.17 13.50
N LYS A 184 -11.43 11.52 12.35
CA LYS A 184 -12.62 11.73 11.51
C LYS A 184 -13.24 10.37 11.13
N PRO A 185 -14.56 10.17 11.33
CA PRO A 185 -15.26 9.03 10.76
C PRO A 185 -15.45 9.22 9.25
N ILE A 186 -15.15 8.17 8.47
CA ILE A 186 -15.21 8.23 7.01
C ILE A 186 -16.66 8.40 6.55
N GLY A 187 -16.91 9.42 5.72
CA GLY A 187 -18.25 9.74 5.21
C GLY A 187 -19.15 10.57 6.14
N PHE A 188 -18.62 11.03 7.28
CA PHE A 188 -19.30 11.88 8.28
C PHE A 188 -18.65 13.28 8.35
N ASN A 189 -19.39 14.29 8.79
CA ASN A 189 -18.90 15.69 8.82
C ASN A 189 -18.34 16.10 10.19
N GLU A 190 -18.66 15.34 11.23
CA GLU A 190 -18.14 15.48 12.58
C GLU A 190 -16.65 15.14 12.62
N THR A 191 -15.89 15.86 13.45
CA THR A 191 -14.44 15.65 13.62
C THR A 191 -14.05 15.88 15.07
N THR A 192 -13.19 15.03 15.61
CA THR A 192 -12.62 15.17 16.95
C THR A 192 -11.19 15.69 16.82
N LYS A 193 -10.91 16.86 17.39
CA LYS A 193 -9.57 17.45 17.43
C LYS A 193 -8.87 17.06 18.73
N ILE A 194 -7.69 16.44 18.63
CA ILE A 194 -6.86 16.08 19.77
C ILE A 194 -5.70 17.08 19.82
N HIS A 195 -5.70 17.96 20.82
CA HIS A 195 -4.61 18.89 21.09
C HIS A 195 -3.51 18.17 21.90
N ILE A 196 -2.28 18.22 21.41
CA ILE A 196 -1.13 17.54 22.02
C ILE A 196 -0.20 18.60 22.62
N HIS A 197 -0.18 18.66 23.95
CA HIS A 197 0.75 19.47 24.72
C HIS A 197 1.88 18.59 25.23
N ARG A 198 3.13 18.92 24.88
CA ARG A 198 4.32 18.17 25.29
C ARG A 198 4.93 18.87 26.51
N SER A 199 5.06 18.15 27.63
CA SER A 199 5.74 18.64 28.83
C SER A 199 7.04 17.85 29.03
N CYS A 200 8.12 18.34 28.42
CA CYS A 200 9.43 17.68 28.40
C CYS A 200 10.41 18.26 29.44
N SER A 201 10.19 19.50 29.86
CA SER A 201 11.00 20.19 30.87
C SER A 201 10.46 19.89 32.27
N CYS A 202 11.32 19.41 33.18
CA CYS A 202 11.01 19.45 34.60
C CYS A 202 10.98 20.90 35.09
N GLN A 203 9.91 21.30 35.77
CA GLN A 203 9.86 22.57 36.49
C GLN A 203 10.67 22.45 37.79
N CYS A 204 11.99 22.54 37.67
CA CYS A 204 12.85 22.89 38.79
C CYS A 204 12.63 24.39 39.07
N GLU A 205 11.67 24.73 39.93
CA GLU A 205 11.56 26.11 40.43
C GLU A 205 12.86 26.50 41.15
N ASP A 206 13.17 27.80 41.16
CA ASP A 206 14.38 28.42 41.72
C ASP A 206 14.47 28.29 43.26
N HIS A 207 14.50 27.07 43.78
CA HIS A 207 14.87 26.78 45.16
C HIS A 207 16.37 27.01 45.34
N ARG A 208 16.74 28.29 45.53
CA ARG A 208 18.04 28.74 46.04
C ARG A 208 18.20 28.36 47.53
N GLY A 209 18.08 27.08 47.84
CA GLY A 209 18.32 26.46 49.14
C GLY A 209 19.41 25.39 49.03
N PRO A 210 20.22 25.13 50.08
CA PRO A 210 21.46 24.36 49.93
C PRO A 210 21.30 22.85 49.62
N GLU A 211 20.09 22.31 49.65
CA GLU A 211 19.82 20.85 49.64
C GLU A 211 18.85 20.39 48.53
N GLY A 212 18.54 21.25 47.56
CA GLY A 212 17.54 21.02 46.50
C GLY A 212 18.11 21.02 45.07
N GLN A 213 19.28 20.43 44.83
CA GLN A 213 19.90 20.45 43.51
C GLN A 213 19.20 19.49 42.53
N CYS A 214 18.52 20.04 41.51
CA CYS A 214 18.20 19.27 40.30
C CYS A 214 19.53 18.89 39.62
N VAL A 215 19.94 17.63 39.77
CA VAL A 215 21.17 17.11 39.16
C VAL A 215 20.90 16.81 37.69
N ASP A 216 21.15 17.79 36.83
CA ASP A 216 21.43 17.52 35.43
C ASP A 216 22.76 16.74 35.37
N GLU A 217 22.82 15.60 34.65
CA GLU A 217 23.98 14.68 34.66
C GLU A 217 25.32 15.31 34.19
N ILE A 218 25.24 16.56 33.69
CA ILE A 218 26.33 17.33 33.10
C ILE A 218 27.06 18.20 34.14
N LEU A 219 26.47 18.52 35.30
CA LEU A 219 27.20 19.26 36.33
C LEU A 219 28.17 18.34 37.10
N LEU A 220 29.46 18.60 36.88
CA LEU A 220 30.54 18.09 37.72
C LEU A 220 30.33 18.58 39.17
N ASP A 221 30.70 17.73 40.14
CA ASP A 221 30.65 18.04 41.57
C ASP A 221 31.35 19.39 41.82
N PRO A 222 30.76 20.34 42.59
CA PRO A 222 31.41 21.62 42.86
C PRO A 222 32.82 21.51 43.50
N LYS A 223 33.19 20.35 44.05
CA LYS A 223 34.56 20.05 44.52
C LYS A 223 35.57 19.74 43.40
N CYS A 224 35.11 19.51 42.17
CA CYS A 224 35.95 19.14 41.03
C CYS A 224 36.63 20.34 40.34
N VAL A 225 36.17 21.57 40.58
CA VAL A 225 36.64 22.78 39.87
C VAL A 225 37.24 23.78 40.86
N GLN A 226 38.47 23.50 41.31
CA GLN A 226 39.32 24.50 41.96
C GLN A 226 40.41 24.96 40.96
N CYS A 227 39.95 25.68 39.94
CA CYS A 227 40.79 26.23 38.88
C CYS A 227 40.96 27.74 39.09
N GLU A 228 42.12 28.17 39.59
CA GLU A 228 42.55 29.56 39.43
C GLU A 228 43.16 29.76 38.03
N GLU A 229 42.79 30.88 37.40
CA GLU A 229 43.29 31.44 36.14
C GLU A 229 44.17 30.51 35.25
N SER A 230 43.52 29.51 34.64
CA SER A 230 44.09 28.60 33.64
C SER A 230 45.03 27.49 34.13
N LYS A 231 45.12 27.23 35.45
CA LYS A 231 45.80 26.05 36.01
C LYS A 231 44.92 25.32 37.02
N CYS A 232 44.19 24.32 36.55
CA CYS A 232 43.51 23.37 37.42
C CYS A 232 44.54 22.40 38.02
N HIS A 233 44.68 22.39 39.35
CA HIS A 233 45.43 21.34 40.05
C HIS A 233 44.55 20.11 40.22
N PHE A 234 45.01 18.97 39.70
CA PHE A 234 44.37 17.67 39.92
C PHE A 234 45.23 16.88 40.90
N ASP A 235 44.71 16.60 42.10
CA ASP A 235 45.32 15.61 43.00
C ASP A 235 45.02 14.21 42.44
N GLU A 236 46.01 13.57 41.81
CA GLU A 236 45.90 12.19 41.30
C GLU A 236 45.53 11.19 42.41
N ASP A 237 45.94 11.46 43.64
CA ASP A 237 45.63 10.66 44.84
C ASP A 237 44.12 10.62 45.16
N GLN A 238 43.34 11.62 44.73
CA GLN A 238 41.93 11.76 45.08
C GLN A 238 40.98 11.23 44.00
N PHE A 239 41.40 11.24 42.72
CA PHE A 239 40.60 10.74 41.59
C PHE A 239 41.45 9.90 40.61
N PRO A 240 41.75 8.63 40.93
CA PRO A 240 42.59 7.78 40.09
C PRO A 240 42.01 7.58 38.68
N SER A 241 42.84 7.71 37.64
CA SER A 241 42.44 7.52 36.23
C SER A 241 41.84 6.13 35.93
N GLU A 242 42.15 5.13 36.76
CA GLU A 242 41.55 3.79 36.72
C GLU A 242 40.03 3.81 36.92
N SER A 243 39.48 4.80 37.64
CA SER A 243 38.02 4.95 37.84
C SER A 243 37.25 5.25 36.55
N CYS A 244 37.94 5.71 35.50
CA CYS A 244 37.41 5.99 34.17
C CYS A 244 37.63 4.83 33.17
N LYS A 245 38.04 3.64 33.63
CA LYS A 245 38.15 2.42 32.81
C LYS A 245 37.06 1.42 33.19
N SER A 246 36.46 0.74 32.20
CA SER A 246 35.58 -0.40 32.48
C SER A 246 36.35 -1.64 32.93
N HIS A 247 37.54 -1.86 32.37
CA HIS A 247 38.46 -2.95 32.68
C HIS A 247 39.91 -2.46 32.57
N LYS A 248 40.85 -3.10 33.29
CA LYS A 248 42.26 -2.66 33.37
C LYS A 248 42.94 -2.52 32.00
N ASP A 249 42.59 -3.40 31.06
CA ASP A 249 43.15 -3.46 29.70
C ASP A 249 42.42 -2.56 28.68
N GLN A 250 41.37 -1.85 29.08
CA GLN A 250 40.70 -0.87 28.21
C GLN A 250 41.31 0.54 28.32
N PRO A 251 41.30 1.32 27.22
CA PRO A 251 41.65 2.72 27.27
C PRO A 251 40.66 3.51 28.14
N ILE A 252 41.17 4.55 28.78
CA ILE A 252 40.39 5.51 29.58
C ILE A 252 39.24 6.05 28.73
N CYS A 253 38.02 6.04 29.27
CA CYS A 253 36.80 6.47 28.59
C CYS A 253 36.62 5.85 27.19
N SER A 254 36.98 4.56 27.06
CA SER A 254 36.96 3.78 25.81
C SER A 254 37.70 4.45 24.62
N GLY A 255 38.59 5.41 24.89
CA GLY A 255 39.23 6.25 23.87
C GLY A 255 38.31 7.28 23.20
N ARG A 256 37.06 7.43 23.66
CA ARG A 256 36.03 8.30 23.05
C ARG A 256 35.65 9.50 23.93
N GLY A 257 36.42 9.79 24.97
CA GLY A 257 36.19 10.90 25.89
C GLY A 257 37.40 11.22 26.75
N VAL A 258 37.26 12.21 27.62
CA VAL A 258 38.28 12.64 28.59
C VAL A 258 37.81 12.30 29.99
N CYS A 259 38.70 11.75 30.83
CA CYS A 259 38.42 11.52 32.25
C CYS A 259 38.65 12.83 33.03
N ILE A 260 37.63 13.28 33.76
CA ILE A 260 37.68 14.47 34.61
C ILE A 260 37.05 14.09 35.96
N CYS A 261 37.81 14.22 37.05
CA CYS A 261 37.39 13.85 38.41
C CYS A 261 36.73 12.46 38.52
N GLY A 262 37.34 11.45 37.87
CA GLY A 262 36.85 10.07 37.88
C GLY A 262 35.55 9.80 37.12
N LYS A 263 35.07 10.76 36.31
CA LYS A 263 33.95 10.60 35.36
C LYS A 263 34.41 10.83 33.93
N CYS A 264 33.80 10.14 32.97
CA CYS A 264 34.10 10.31 31.56
C CYS A 264 33.21 11.36 30.88
N LEU A 265 33.83 12.35 30.25
CA LEU A 265 33.17 13.33 29.38
C LEU A 265 33.34 12.90 27.92
N CYS A 266 32.27 12.45 27.28
CA CYS A 266 32.32 11.89 25.93
C CYS A 266 32.47 12.96 24.85
N HIS A 267 33.27 12.66 23.82
CA HIS A 267 33.45 13.54 22.68
C HIS A 267 32.17 13.63 21.84
N LYS A 268 31.85 14.84 21.38
CA LYS A 268 30.75 15.06 20.42
C LYS A 268 31.17 14.54 19.05
N ALA A 269 30.48 13.54 18.53
CA ALA A 269 30.69 13.02 17.18
C ALA A 269 29.83 13.79 16.15
N LYS A 270 30.24 13.77 14.88
CA LYS A 270 29.46 14.38 13.78
C LYS A 270 28.26 13.53 13.34
N HIS A 271 28.26 12.25 13.64
CA HIS A 271 27.29 11.27 13.16
C HIS A 271 26.24 10.87 14.21
N GLY A 272 26.33 11.41 15.43
CA GLY A 272 25.44 11.10 16.54
C GLY A 272 26.08 11.35 17.90
N LYS A 273 25.52 10.80 18.98
CA LYS A 273 25.96 10.96 20.36
C LYS A 273 26.75 9.73 20.84
N VAL A 274 27.93 9.97 21.41
CA VAL A 274 28.64 8.97 22.24
C VAL A 274 28.21 9.16 23.69
N TYR A 275 27.89 8.07 24.39
CA TYR A 275 27.33 8.08 25.74
C TYR A 275 27.71 6.80 26.52
N GLY A 276 27.22 6.67 27.74
CA GLY A 276 27.61 5.60 28.67
C GLY A 276 28.66 6.06 29.68
N LYS A 277 28.81 5.31 30.79
CA LYS A 277 29.63 5.71 31.95
C LYS A 277 31.11 5.90 31.59
N TYR A 278 31.59 5.15 30.59
CA TYR A 278 32.94 5.16 30.09
C TYR A 278 32.98 5.52 28.59
N CYS A 279 31.94 6.18 28.06
CA CYS A 279 31.81 6.50 26.63
C CYS A 279 31.85 5.27 25.70
N GLU A 280 31.35 4.14 26.21
CA GLU A 280 31.37 2.84 25.57
C GLU A 280 30.23 2.61 24.56
N LYS A 281 29.16 3.43 24.65
CA LYS A 281 27.98 3.35 23.76
C LYS A 281 27.96 4.51 22.75
N ASP A 282 27.29 4.25 21.64
CA ASP A 282 26.92 5.27 20.65
C ASP A 282 25.60 4.90 19.98
N ASP A 283 24.96 5.90 19.38
CA ASP A 283 23.65 5.81 18.72
C ASP A 283 23.74 5.65 17.19
N PHE A 284 24.95 5.43 16.63
CA PHE A 284 25.19 5.48 15.18
C PHE A 284 25.83 4.22 14.57
N SER A 285 26.38 3.31 15.37
CA SER A 285 27.08 2.09 14.91
C SER A 285 26.16 0.86 14.71
N CYS A 286 24.84 1.02 14.76
CA CYS A 286 23.90 -0.09 14.56
C CYS A 286 23.80 -0.54 13.08
N PRO A 287 23.32 -1.77 12.82
CA PRO A 287 23.10 -2.26 11.47
C PRO A 287 22.15 -1.39 10.62
N TYR A 288 22.54 -1.11 9.38
CA TYR A 288 21.73 -0.38 8.40
C TYR A 288 21.02 -1.37 7.45
N HIS A 289 19.86 -0.96 6.93
CA HIS A 289 19.08 -1.69 5.94
C HIS A 289 18.50 -0.70 4.93
N HIS A 290 18.81 -0.89 3.63
CA HIS A 290 18.47 0.04 2.53
C HIS A 290 18.88 1.52 2.73
N GLY A 291 19.83 1.80 3.62
CA GLY A 291 20.31 3.15 3.94
C GLY A 291 19.84 3.67 5.30
N ASP A 292 18.79 3.07 5.87
CA ASP A 292 18.24 3.47 7.16
C ASP A 292 18.82 2.61 8.30
N MET A 293 19.23 3.26 9.39
CA MET A 293 19.68 2.58 10.60
C MET A 293 18.51 1.84 11.25
N CYS A 294 18.70 0.57 11.62
CA CYS A 294 17.63 -0.29 12.15
C CYS A 294 16.35 -0.28 11.29
N ALA A 295 16.51 -0.17 9.96
CA ALA A 295 15.44 -0.04 8.97
C ALA A 295 14.44 1.11 9.24
N GLY A 296 14.78 2.10 10.08
CA GLY A 296 13.83 3.11 10.56
C GLY A 296 12.76 2.57 11.51
N HIS A 297 12.93 1.35 12.02
CA HIS A 297 11.92 0.58 12.78
C HIS A 297 12.43 0.08 14.14
N GLY A 298 13.56 0.60 14.62
CA GLY A 298 14.07 0.40 15.96
C GLY A 298 15.03 1.51 16.38
N GLU A 299 15.32 1.56 17.67
CA GLU A 299 16.31 2.47 18.25
C GLU A 299 17.67 1.78 18.35
N CYS A 300 18.75 2.53 18.16
CA CYS A 300 20.11 2.00 18.32
C CYS A 300 20.52 2.08 19.79
N GLU A 301 20.68 0.92 20.44
CA GLU A 301 21.29 0.87 21.78
C GLU A 301 22.54 -0.02 21.78
N ALA A 302 23.69 0.58 22.09
CA ALA A 302 24.97 -0.12 22.22
C ALA A 302 25.31 -1.02 21.01
N GLY A 303 25.09 -0.50 19.79
CA GLY A 303 25.37 -1.22 18.54
C GLY A 303 24.36 -2.30 18.14
N ARG A 304 23.24 -2.44 18.86
CA ARG A 304 22.13 -3.35 18.50
C ARG A 304 20.82 -2.59 18.31
N CYS A 305 20.00 -3.07 17.39
CA CYS A 305 18.69 -2.49 17.10
C CYS A 305 17.63 -3.02 18.06
N GLN A 306 17.07 -2.13 18.87
CA GLN A 306 15.92 -2.40 19.74
C GLN A 306 14.63 -2.10 18.96
N CYS A 307 13.97 -3.13 18.44
CA CYS A 307 12.85 -2.97 17.52
C CYS A 307 11.59 -2.41 18.18
N PHE A 308 10.88 -1.55 17.44
CA PHE A 308 9.57 -1.07 17.85
C PHE A 308 8.53 -2.20 17.86
N SER A 309 7.49 -2.04 18.67
CA SER A 309 6.40 -3.01 18.75
C SER A 309 5.79 -3.28 17.37
N GLY A 310 5.74 -4.57 16.98
CA GLY A 310 5.29 -4.99 15.65
C GLY A 310 6.41 -5.09 14.60
N TRP A 311 7.69 -4.94 14.99
CA TRP A 311 8.86 -5.19 14.15
C TRP A 311 9.83 -6.19 14.79
N GLU A 312 10.55 -6.95 13.96
CA GLU A 312 11.44 -8.03 14.35
C GLU A 312 12.63 -8.20 13.38
N GLY A 313 13.60 -9.02 13.79
CA GLY A 313 14.88 -9.26 13.09
C GLY A 313 16.00 -8.33 13.56
N ASP A 314 17.26 -8.73 13.33
CA ASP A 314 18.45 -8.04 13.85
C ASP A 314 18.62 -6.57 13.41
N ARG A 315 17.91 -6.16 12.35
CA ARG A 315 17.85 -4.79 11.83
C ARG A 315 16.44 -4.21 11.85
N CYS A 316 15.51 -4.83 12.56
CA CYS A 316 14.09 -4.48 12.62
C CYS A 316 13.38 -4.41 11.26
N GLN A 317 13.88 -5.19 10.29
CA GLN A 317 13.47 -5.11 8.90
C GLN A 317 12.15 -5.84 8.57
N CYS A 318 11.64 -6.68 9.49
CA CYS A 318 10.43 -7.48 9.28
C CYS A 318 9.28 -7.00 10.19
N PRO A 319 8.03 -6.89 9.71
CA PRO A 319 6.88 -6.73 10.60
C PRO A 319 6.60 -8.03 11.36
N SER A 320 6.36 -8.01 12.68
CA SER A 320 6.14 -9.23 13.49
C SER A 320 4.88 -10.03 13.11
N ALA A 321 3.89 -9.37 12.49
CA ALA A 321 2.72 -10.06 11.93
C ALA A 321 3.06 -10.90 10.68
N SER A 322 4.22 -10.64 10.04
CA SER A 322 4.59 -11.23 8.77
C SER A 322 4.85 -12.75 8.87
N ALA A 323 5.29 -13.26 10.03
CA ALA A 323 5.49 -14.69 10.26
C ALA A 323 4.22 -15.53 9.97
N GLN A 324 3.02 -14.98 10.23
CA GLN A 324 1.74 -15.64 9.92
C GLN A 324 1.53 -15.83 8.41
N HIS A 325 2.10 -14.96 7.56
CA HIS A 325 1.97 -15.02 6.10
C HIS A 325 2.81 -16.14 5.45
N CYS A 326 3.68 -16.81 6.22
CA CYS A 326 4.48 -17.96 5.79
C CYS A 326 3.86 -19.32 6.18
N VAL A 327 2.76 -19.35 6.91
CA VAL A 327 2.10 -20.59 7.36
C VAL A 327 1.08 -21.04 6.32
N ASN A 328 1.23 -22.26 5.81
CA ASN A 328 0.27 -22.84 4.87
C ASN A 328 -1.01 -23.35 5.60
N PRO A 329 -2.12 -23.69 4.90
CA PRO A 329 -3.35 -24.17 5.54
C PRO A 329 -3.22 -25.48 6.35
N LYS A 330 -2.07 -26.18 6.26
CA LYS A 330 -1.75 -27.37 7.07
C LYS A 330 -0.92 -27.03 8.32
N GLY A 331 -0.74 -25.74 8.64
CA GLY A 331 0.04 -25.27 9.79
C GLY A 331 1.56 -25.31 9.59
N GLN A 332 2.06 -25.56 8.37
CA GLN A 332 3.49 -25.69 8.11
C GLN A 332 4.07 -24.36 7.60
N VAL A 333 5.14 -23.88 8.24
CA VAL A 333 5.93 -22.74 7.74
C VAL A 333 6.63 -23.16 6.44
N CYS A 334 6.37 -22.44 5.35
CA CYS A 334 7.02 -22.65 4.04
C CYS A 334 7.01 -24.12 3.57
N SER A 335 5.93 -24.85 3.89
CA SER A 335 5.75 -26.28 3.60
C SER A 335 6.92 -27.18 4.06
N GLY A 336 7.71 -26.74 5.04
CA GLY A 336 8.93 -27.42 5.49
C GLY A 336 10.10 -27.40 4.50
N ARG A 337 10.03 -26.58 3.44
CA ARG A 337 10.97 -26.52 2.30
C ARG A 337 11.61 -25.14 2.12
N GLY A 338 11.57 -24.31 3.15
CA GLY A 338 12.07 -22.94 3.10
C GLY A 338 12.10 -22.27 4.47
N THR A 339 12.80 -21.15 4.54
CA THR A 339 12.84 -20.24 5.70
C THR A 339 11.88 -19.07 5.48
N CYS A 340 11.17 -18.65 6.53
CA CYS A 340 10.35 -17.44 6.46
C CYS A 340 11.22 -16.21 6.71
N VAL A 341 11.25 -15.28 5.75
CA VAL A 341 11.96 -14.01 5.84
C VAL A 341 10.96 -12.88 5.58
N CYS A 342 10.66 -12.10 6.62
CA CYS A 342 9.67 -11.00 6.59
C CYS A 342 8.32 -11.35 5.93
N GLY A 343 7.78 -12.55 6.19
CA GLY A 343 6.49 -13.00 5.65
C GLY A 343 6.51 -13.46 4.19
N ARG A 344 7.70 -13.68 3.63
CA ARG A 344 7.91 -14.40 2.37
C ARG A 344 8.70 -15.68 2.66
N CYS A 345 8.33 -16.77 2.00
CA CYS A 345 9.12 -17.99 2.03
C CYS A 345 10.29 -17.92 1.05
N GLU A 346 11.49 -18.13 1.56
CA GLU A 346 12.70 -18.36 0.78
C GLU A 346 12.98 -19.86 0.75
N CYS A 347 12.80 -20.48 -0.42
CA CYS A 347 12.87 -21.94 -0.55
C CYS A 347 14.31 -22.42 -0.51
N THR A 348 14.60 -23.44 0.31
CA THR A 348 15.96 -23.99 0.46
C THR A 348 16.38 -24.85 -0.74
N ASP A 349 15.42 -25.48 -1.44
CA ASP A 349 15.65 -26.07 -2.76
C ASP A 349 15.24 -25.06 -3.85
N PRO A 350 16.16 -24.65 -4.77
CA PRO A 350 15.84 -23.75 -5.88
C PRO A 350 14.75 -24.27 -6.85
N ARG A 351 14.39 -25.55 -6.78
CA ARG A 351 13.34 -26.20 -7.59
C ARG A 351 11.98 -26.24 -6.89
N SER A 352 11.91 -25.83 -5.63
CA SER A 352 10.65 -25.55 -4.92
C SER A 352 10.14 -24.17 -5.33
N ILE A 353 8.91 -24.14 -5.84
CA ILE A 353 8.21 -22.98 -6.38
C ILE A 353 6.88 -22.84 -5.61
N GLY A 354 6.32 -21.63 -5.58
CA GLY A 354 5.06 -21.33 -4.91
C GLY A 354 5.25 -20.39 -3.72
N ARG A 355 4.14 -19.89 -3.17
CA ARG A 355 4.15 -18.86 -2.12
C ARG A 355 4.74 -19.38 -0.80
N PHE A 356 4.59 -20.67 -0.57
CA PHE A 356 4.98 -21.44 0.60
C PHE A 356 5.89 -22.61 0.22
N CYS A 357 6.64 -22.53 -0.89
CA CYS A 357 7.52 -23.60 -1.39
C CYS A 357 6.79 -24.96 -1.64
N GLU A 358 5.49 -24.89 -1.93
CA GLU A 358 4.54 -26.01 -1.98
C GLU A 358 4.67 -26.88 -3.24
N HIS A 359 5.14 -26.32 -4.36
CA HIS A 359 5.29 -27.02 -5.62
C HIS A 359 6.77 -27.34 -5.90
N CYS A 360 7.19 -28.58 -5.71
CA CYS A 360 8.47 -29.05 -6.24
C CYS A 360 8.23 -30.19 -7.25
N PRO A 361 8.12 -29.89 -8.56
CA PRO A 361 7.85 -30.88 -9.60
C PRO A 361 8.88 -32.02 -9.65
N THR A 362 10.14 -31.71 -9.32
CA THR A 362 11.26 -32.67 -9.34
C THR A 362 11.51 -33.36 -7.99
N CYS A 363 10.83 -32.97 -6.91
CA CYS A 363 10.97 -33.62 -5.59
C CYS A 363 10.01 -34.81 -5.42
N HIS A 364 9.42 -35.31 -6.50
CA HIS A 364 8.31 -36.26 -6.44
C HIS A 364 8.79 -37.71 -6.20
N THR A 365 9.11 -38.06 -4.95
CA THR A 365 9.30 -39.46 -4.51
C THR A 365 8.05 -40.31 -4.63
N GLY A 366 6.87 -39.70 -4.85
CA GLY A 366 5.61 -40.42 -5.05
C GLY A 366 5.59 -41.42 -6.22
N CYS A 367 6.49 -41.33 -7.22
CA CYS A 367 6.66 -42.39 -8.22
C CYS A 367 7.35 -43.65 -7.68
N SER A 368 8.21 -43.50 -6.66
CA SER A 368 8.85 -44.59 -5.93
C SER A 368 7.87 -45.24 -4.95
N GLU A 369 7.06 -44.42 -4.26
CA GLU A 369 6.10 -44.89 -3.25
C GLU A 369 4.86 -45.55 -3.87
N ASN A 370 4.31 -45.00 -4.98
CA ASN A 370 3.11 -45.54 -5.63
C ASN A 370 3.39 -46.55 -6.77
N TRP A 371 4.63 -47.02 -6.95
CA TRP A 371 4.95 -48.03 -7.98
C TRP A 371 4.08 -49.29 -7.83
N ASN A 372 3.76 -49.66 -6.60
CA ASN A 372 2.95 -50.84 -6.28
C ASN A 372 1.48 -50.71 -6.75
N CYS A 373 0.92 -49.49 -6.78
CA CYS A 373 -0.46 -49.27 -7.25
C CYS A 373 -0.63 -49.46 -8.76
N LYS A 374 0.44 -49.52 -9.57
CA LYS A 374 0.33 -49.82 -11.02
C LYS A 374 -0.22 -51.22 -11.29
N GLN A 375 0.04 -52.20 -10.41
CA GLN A 375 -0.52 -53.55 -10.56
C GLN A 375 -2.06 -53.56 -10.39
N CYS A 376 -2.61 -52.59 -9.66
CA CYS A 376 -4.06 -52.45 -9.46
C CYS A 376 -4.82 -51.96 -10.72
N LEU A 377 -4.13 -51.40 -11.74
CA LEU A 377 -4.78 -50.94 -12.98
C LEU A 377 -5.18 -52.06 -13.96
N HIS A 378 -4.71 -53.29 -13.76
CA HIS A 378 -5.02 -54.44 -14.62
C HIS A 378 -5.58 -55.61 -13.79
N PRO A 379 -6.89 -55.60 -13.46
CA PRO A 379 -7.47 -56.53 -12.48
C PRO A 379 -7.53 -58.00 -12.92
N HIS A 380 -7.30 -58.29 -14.20
CA HIS A 380 -7.69 -59.55 -14.85
C HIS A 380 -6.89 -60.80 -14.43
N ASN A 381 -5.89 -60.70 -13.55
CA ASN A 381 -5.08 -61.84 -13.08
C ASN A 381 -4.55 -61.70 -11.63
N LEU A 382 -5.24 -60.95 -10.76
CA LEU A 382 -4.84 -60.79 -9.35
C LEU A 382 -5.68 -61.67 -8.40
N SER A 383 -5.06 -62.19 -7.35
CA SER A 383 -5.76 -62.92 -6.29
C SER A 383 -6.48 -61.97 -5.33
N GLN A 384 -7.53 -62.48 -4.66
CA GLN A 384 -8.44 -61.67 -3.85
C GLN A 384 -7.71 -60.83 -2.77
N ALA A 385 -6.67 -61.38 -2.15
CA ALA A 385 -5.88 -60.69 -1.13
C ALA A 385 -5.16 -59.44 -1.66
N VAL A 386 -4.69 -59.46 -2.92
CA VAL A 386 -4.04 -58.28 -3.54
C VAL A 386 -5.10 -57.23 -3.90
N LEU A 387 -6.32 -57.65 -4.24
CA LEU A 387 -7.43 -56.75 -4.54
C LEU A 387 -7.84 -55.94 -3.30
N ASP A 388 -7.95 -56.58 -2.14
CA ASP A 388 -8.28 -55.92 -0.87
C ASP A 388 -7.11 -55.03 -0.36
N GLN A 389 -5.86 -55.41 -0.65
CA GLN A 389 -4.69 -54.57 -0.35
C GLN A 389 -4.61 -53.32 -1.25
N CYS A 390 -4.93 -53.43 -2.55
CA CYS A 390 -5.13 -52.28 -3.44
C CYS A 390 -6.21 -51.33 -2.89
N LYS A 391 -7.33 -51.89 -2.42
CA LYS A 391 -8.50 -51.14 -1.92
C LYS A 391 -8.25 -50.38 -0.62
N THR A 392 -7.30 -50.84 0.20
CA THR A 392 -6.90 -50.21 1.47
C THR A 392 -5.68 -49.30 1.34
N SER A 393 -4.78 -49.57 0.38
CA SER A 393 -3.50 -48.83 0.25
C SER A 393 -3.55 -47.72 -0.81
N CYS A 394 -4.33 -47.90 -1.89
CA CYS A 394 -4.38 -46.97 -3.02
C CYS A 394 -5.69 -46.16 -2.97
N ALA A 395 -5.75 -45.14 -2.10
CA ALA A 395 -6.89 -44.23 -2.03
C ALA A 395 -7.04 -43.43 -3.35
N LEU A 396 -8.00 -43.83 -4.19
CA LEU A 396 -8.37 -43.14 -5.41
C LEU A 396 -8.90 -41.74 -5.07
N THR A 397 -7.99 -40.78 -5.06
CA THR A 397 -8.33 -39.35 -5.00
C THR A 397 -8.83 -38.94 -6.38
N GLU A 398 -9.95 -38.22 -6.46
CA GLU A 398 -10.48 -37.74 -7.75
C GLU A 398 -9.46 -36.84 -8.45
N VAL A 399 -8.73 -37.40 -9.42
CA VAL A 399 -7.93 -36.62 -10.34
C VAL A 399 -8.90 -35.98 -11.32
N HIS A 400 -9.14 -34.68 -11.12
CA HIS A 400 -9.76 -33.82 -12.13
C HIS A 400 -9.03 -34.06 -13.47
N TYR A 401 -9.75 -34.57 -14.47
CA TYR A 401 -9.25 -34.65 -15.84
C TYR A 401 -9.01 -33.23 -16.35
N MET A 402 -7.79 -32.72 -16.22
CA MET A 402 -7.26 -31.79 -17.22
C MET A 402 -6.81 -32.61 -18.42
N GLU A 403 -7.09 -32.09 -19.61
CA GLU A 403 -6.84 -32.77 -20.88
C GLU A 403 -5.36 -33.15 -21.05
N GLN A 404 -5.15 -34.22 -21.82
CA GLN A 404 -3.82 -34.70 -22.17
C GLN A 404 -3.05 -33.66 -23.00
N THR A 405 -2.09 -32.96 -22.39
CA THR A 405 -0.94 -32.39 -23.12
C THR A 405 0.38 -32.66 -22.39
N PRO A 406 0.96 -33.87 -22.51
CA PRO A 406 2.33 -34.13 -22.12
C PRO A 406 3.30 -33.73 -23.26
N GLU A 407 3.35 -32.45 -23.63
CA GLU A 407 4.41 -31.94 -24.51
C GLU A 407 5.67 -31.56 -23.69
N CYS A 408 6.31 -32.59 -23.13
CA CYS A 408 7.72 -32.53 -22.80
C CYS A 408 8.54 -32.47 -24.11
N LEU A 409 8.59 -31.31 -24.76
CA LEU A 409 9.33 -31.05 -25.99
C LEU A 409 10.85 -31.04 -25.76
N SER A 410 11.40 -32.22 -25.48
CA SER A 410 12.84 -32.50 -25.40
C SER A 410 13.27 -33.35 -26.60
N SER A 411 13.18 -32.79 -27.81
CA SER A 411 13.73 -33.42 -29.02
C SER A 411 14.47 -32.40 -29.90
N PRO A 412 15.76 -32.61 -30.21
CA PRO A 412 16.57 -31.66 -30.99
C PRO A 412 16.19 -31.59 -32.48
N SER A 413 15.16 -32.32 -32.92
CA SER A 413 14.71 -32.34 -34.32
C SER A 413 13.90 -31.09 -34.70
N TYR A 414 12.98 -30.64 -33.84
CA TYR A 414 12.07 -29.53 -34.17
C TYR A 414 12.77 -28.19 -34.32
N LEU A 415 13.80 -27.90 -33.53
CA LEU A 415 14.61 -26.68 -33.72
C LEU A 415 15.30 -26.68 -35.10
N ARG A 416 15.83 -27.83 -35.56
CA ARG A 416 16.43 -27.94 -36.91
C ARG A 416 15.38 -27.70 -38.00
N ILE A 417 14.19 -28.28 -37.87
CA ILE A 417 13.08 -28.08 -38.82
C ILE A 417 12.65 -26.61 -38.85
N PHE A 418 12.51 -25.97 -37.68
CA PHE A 418 12.19 -24.54 -37.58
C PHE A 418 13.25 -23.65 -38.24
N PHE A 419 14.54 -23.89 -37.98
CA PHE A 419 15.62 -23.14 -38.65
C PHE A 419 15.65 -23.35 -40.17
N ILE A 420 15.37 -24.57 -40.65
CA ILE A 420 15.27 -24.84 -42.10
C ILE A 420 14.10 -24.05 -42.71
N ILE A 421 12.91 -24.08 -42.11
CA ILE A 421 11.73 -23.34 -42.60
C ILE A 421 11.97 -21.82 -42.54
N PHE A 422 12.61 -21.32 -41.48
CA PHE A 422 12.97 -19.91 -41.33
C PHE A 422 13.96 -19.46 -42.41
N ILE A 423 15.02 -20.24 -42.66
CA ILE A 423 16.00 -19.94 -43.72
C ILE A 423 15.34 -19.96 -45.10
N VAL A 424 14.50 -20.96 -45.40
CA VAL A 424 13.80 -21.07 -46.69
C VAL A 424 12.84 -19.89 -46.90
N THR A 425 12.02 -19.53 -45.90
CA THR A 425 11.10 -18.38 -46.00
C THR A 425 11.84 -17.05 -46.12
N PHE A 426 12.96 -16.87 -45.41
CA PHE A 426 13.82 -15.69 -45.53
C PHE A 426 14.47 -15.57 -46.92
N LEU A 427 14.99 -16.67 -47.48
CA LEU A 427 15.56 -16.70 -48.83
C LEU A 427 14.50 -16.42 -49.92
N ILE A 428 13.29 -16.95 -49.77
CA ILE A 428 12.17 -16.62 -50.67
C ILE A 428 11.81 -15.14 -50.57
N GLY A 429 11.79 -14.57 -49.35
CA GLY A 429 11.59 -13.13 -49.13
C GLY A 429 12.64 -12.27 -49.82
N LEU A 430 13.92 -12.59 -49.65
CA LEU A 430 15.03 -11.91 -50.35
C LEU A 430 14.91 -12.02 -51.87
N LEU A 431 14.55 -13.19 -52.41
CA LEU A 431 14.35 -13.37 -53.85
C LEU A 431 13.20 -12.48 -54.37
N LYS A 432 12.08 -12.39 -53.64
CA LYS A 432 10.97 -11.49 -53.99
C LYS A 432 11.40 -10.02 -53.97
N VAL A 433 12.18 -9.59 -52.97
CA VAL A 433 12.72 -8.22 -52.90
C VAL A 433 13.69 -7.93 -54.05
N LEU A 434 14.55 -8.88 -54.43
CA LEU A 434 15.47 -8.73 -55.56
C LEU A 434 14.72 -8.66 -56.90
N ILE A 435 13.68 -9.47 -57.10
CA ILE A 435 12.80 -9.39 -58.28
C ILE A 435 12.09 -8.03 -58.34
N ILE A 436 11.51 -7.56 -57.22
CA ILE A 436 10.86 -6.24 -57.15
C ILE A 436 11.89 -5.13 -57.46
N ARG A 437 13.12 -5.23 -56.95
CA ARG A 437 14.21 -4.29 -57.23
C ARG A 437 14.60 -4.29 -58.71
N GLN A 438 14.69 -5.46 -59.35
CA GLN A 438 14.94 -5.57 -60.80
C GLN A 438 13.79 -4.99 -61.62
N VAL A 439 12.52 -5.24 -61.24
CA VAL A 439 11.35 -4.66 -61.90
C VAL A 439 11.36 -3.13 -61.79
N ILE A 440 11.68 -2.57 -60.62
CA ILE A 440 11.80 -1.11 -60.43
C ILE A 440 12.96 -0.52 -61.28
N LEU A 441 14.09 -1.22 -61.39
CA LEU A 441 15.23 -0.79 -62.20
C LEU A 441 14.91 -0.86 -63.72
N GLN A 442 14.24 -1.91 -64.19
CA GLN A 442 13.74 -1.99 -65.57
C GLN A 442 12.68 -0.93 -65.86
N TRP A 443 11.78 -0.67 -64.91
CA TRP A 443 10.74 0.36 -65.04
C TRP A 443 11.33 1.77 -65.18
N ASN A 444 12.37 2.09 -64.42
CA ASN A 444 13.08 3.37 -64.54
C ASN A 444 13.89 3.47 -65.85
N SER A 445 14.42 2.37 -66.38
CA SER A 445 15.07 2.34 -67.70
C SER A 445 14.08 2.61 -68.86
N ASN A 446 12.84 2.13 -68.73
CA ASN A 446 11.80 2.30 -69.75
C ASN A 446 11.06 3.65 -69.67
N LYS A 447 11.34 4.52 -68.68
CA LYS A 447 10.64 5.79 -68.48
C LYS A 447 11.36 7.02 -69.08
N ILE A 448 12.24 6.82 -70.06
CA ILE A 448 12.80 7.88 -70.91
C ILE A 448 12.40 7.64 -72.38
N LYS A 449 11.10 7.75 -72.68
CA LYS A 449 10.58 8.18 -73.99
C LYS A 449 9.07 8.46 -73.95
N SER A 450 8.68 9.44 -74.77
CA SER A 450 7.32 9.91 -75.08
C SER A 450 6.53 10.69 -74.01
N SER A 451 6.59 12.00 -74.22
CA SER A 451 5.59 13.03 -73.88
C SER A 451 4.16 12.75 -74.41
N SER A 452 3.20 13.56 -73.94
CA SER A 452 1.83 13.82 -74.45
C SER A 452 0.84 12.63 -74.35
N ASP A 453 -0.43 12.82 -73.98
CA ASP A 453 -1.28 14.00 -74.26
C ASP A 453 -2.36 14.36 -73.21
N TYR A 454 -3.03 15.49 -73.46
CA TYR A 454 -4.05 16.18 -72.64
C TYR A 454 -5.45 15.51 -72.63
N ARG A 455 -6.19 15.52 -71.49
CA ARG A 455 -7.56 16.13 -71.32
C ARG A 455 -8.31 15.76 -70.03
N VAL A 456 -9.33 16.58 -69.73
CA VAL A 456 -10.16 16.66 -68.52
C VAL A 456 -11.64 16.54 -68.93
N SER A 457 -12.50 15.73 -68.28
CA SER A 457 -13.28 16.16 -67.12
C SER A 457 -14.18 15.06 -66.50
N THR A 458 -14.53 15.23 -65.21
CA THR A 458 -15.79 14.86 -64.52
C THR A 458 -16.53 13.54 -64.81
N SER A 459 -16.67 12.68 -63.79
CA SER A 459 -17.91 12.58 -62.96
C SER A 459 -18.02 11.26 -62.15
N LYS A 460 -18.60 11.34 -60.94
CA LYS A 460 -19.10 10.26 -60.05
C LYS A 460 -18.17 9.09 -59.63
N LYS A 461 -17.88 9.02 -58.32
CA LYS A 461 -18.07 7.80 -57.51
C LYS A 461 -18.12 8.07 -56.00
N ASP A 462 -19.33 7.91 -55.47
CA ASP A 462 -19.76 7.39 -54.17
C ASP A 462 -18.93 7.60 -52.89
N LYS A 463 -19.59 8.20 -51.89
CA LYS A 463 -19.19 8.18 -50.47
C LYS A 463 -19.32 6.76 -49.90
N LEU A 464 -18.36 6.31 -49.10
CA LEU A 464 -18.62 5.31 -48.06
C LEU A 464 -17.91 5.67 -46.74
N ILE A 465 -18.74 6.08 -45.77
CA ILE A 465 -18.62 5.88 -44.31
C ILE A 465 -17.29 6.30 -43.65
N LEU A 466 -17.29 7.54 -43.14
CA LEU A 466 -16.60 7.89 -41.89
C LEU A 466 -17.58 7.63 -40.73
N GLN A 467 -17.20 6.81 -39.75
CA GLN A 467 -18.11 6.39 -38.68
C GLN A 467 -18.23 7.47 -37.59
N SER A 468 -19.29 8.29 -37.63
CA SER A 468 -19.54 9.31 -36.60
C SER A 468 -20.02 8.67 -35.29
N VAL A 469 -19.29 8.89 -34.20
CA VAL A 469 -19.75 8.51 -32.86
C VAL A 469 -20.84 9.49 -32.39
N CYS A 470 -22.08 9.04 -32.37
CA CYS A 470 -23.22 9.83 -31.86
C CYS A 470 -23.21 9.91 -30.33
N THR A 471 -22.63 10.96 -29.75
CA THR A 471 -22.84 11.31 -28.34
C THR A 471 -24.27 11.82 -28.13
N ARG A 472 -25.18 10.95 -27.66
CA ARG A 472 -26.51 11.38 -27.16
C ARG A 472 -26.37 12.02 -25.77
N ALA A 473 -26.22 13.34 -25.73
CA ALA A 473 -26.42 14.11 -24.51
C ALA A 473 -27.94 14.20 -24.21
N VAL A 474 -28.42 13.48 -23.20
CA VAL A 474 -29.80 13.60 -22.72
C VAL A 474 -29.87 14.75 -21.70
N THR A 475 -30.28 15.94 -22.17
CA THR A 475 -30.55 17.07 -21.29
C THR A 475 -31.91 16.91 -20.63
N TYR A 476 -31.93 16.46 -19.37
CA TYR A 476 -33.15 16.49 -18.56
C TYR A 476 -33.46 17.94 -18.17
N ARG A 477 -34.48 18.53 -18.80
CA ARG A 477 -34.98 19.86 -18.42
C ARG A 477 -35.78 19.68 -17.13
N ARG A 478 -35.29 20.26 -16.04
CA ARG A 478 -35.98 20.19 -14.75
C ARG A 478 -37.23 21.06 -14.83
N GLU A 479 -38.40 20.44 -14.99
CA GLU A 479 -39.67 21.11 -14.70
C GLU A 479 -39.66 21.49 -13.22
N LYS A 480 -40.17 22.69 -12.90
CA LYS A 480 -40.37 23.10 -11.52
C LYS A 480 -41.36 22.11 -10.88
N PRO A 481 -41.07 21.50 -9.72
CA PRO A 481 -42.16 21.00 -8.90
C PRO A 481 -43.04 22.19 -8.51
N GLU A 482 -44.36 22.01 -8.60
CA GLU A 482 -45.32 23.00 -8.14
C GLU A 482 -45.11 23.28 -6.64
N GLU A 483 -45.41 24.52 -6.23
CA GLU A 483 -45.29 24.94 -4.84
C GLU A 483 -46.31 24.17 -3.98
N ILE A 484 -45.82 23.17 -3.23
CA ILE A 484 -46.59 22.57 -2.14
C ILE A 484 -46.79 23.66 -1.08
N LYS A 485 -47.93 24.34 -1.14
CA LYS A 485 -48.40 25.23 -0.09
C LYS A 485 -48.73 24.40 1.15
N LEU A 486 -47.75 24.25 2.04
CA LEU A 486 -47.99 23.84 3.42
C LEU A 486 -48.62 25.02 4.16
N ASP A 487 -49.90 24.87 4.51
CA ASP A 487 -50.65 25.81 5.34
C ASP A 487 -50.08 25.75 6.78
N ILE A 488 -49.27 26.75 7.15
CA ILE A 488 -48.76 26.88 8.51
C ILE A 488 -49.82 27.57 9.36
N SER A 489 -50.81 26.79 9.79
CA SER A 489 -51.76 27.20 10.82
C SER A 489 -51.76 26.21 12.00
N LYS A 490 -51.41 26.74 13.19
CA LYS A 490 -51.34 26.08 14.51
C LYS A 490 -50.17 25.10 14.72
N LEU A 491 -49.13 25.56 15.44
CA LEU A 491 -49.01 25.21 16.87
C LEU A 491 -48.02 26.13 17.59
N ASN A 492 -48.31 26.39 18.87
CA ASN A 492 -47.88 27.55 19.65
C ASN A 492 -46.39 27.57 20.02
N ALA A 493 -45.90 28.79 20.29
CA ALA A 493 -44.66 29.05 21.02
C ALA A 493 -44.84 28.86 22.55
N HIS A 494 -43.72 29.04 23.29
CA HIS A 494 -43.41 28.64 24.68
C HIS A 494 -42.73 27.26 24.72
N GLU A 495 -41.58 27.07 25.40
CA GLU A 495 -41.06 27.79 26.56
C GLU A 495 -39.58 28.26 26.43
N THR A 496 -39.24 29.29 27.22
CA THR A 496 -37.89 29.79 27.49
C THR A 496 -37.27 29.09 28.71
N PHE A 497 -35.95 28.88 28.76
CA PHE A 497 -35.05 29.65 29.67
C PHE A 497 -33.56 29.21 29.71
N ARG A 498 -32.68 30.23 29.71
CA ARG A 498 -31.38 30.37 30.41
C ARG A 498 -30.39 29.18 30.49
N CYS A 499 -29.24 29.39 29.85
CA CYS A 499 -27.94 29.07 30.46
C CYS A 499 -27.58 30.11 31.53
N ASN A 500 -26.85 29.70 32.57
CA ASN A 500 -26.21 30.58 33.56
C ASN A 500 -24.83 30.00 33.88
N PHE A 501 -23.78 30.80 33.64
CA PHE A 501 -22.35 30.58 33.92
C PHE A 501 -21.68 29.35 33.27
#